data_AF-A0A166LNG4-F1
#
_entry.id   AF-A0A166LNG4-F1
#
_cell.length_a   1.000
_cell.length_b   1.000
_cell.length_c   1.000
_cell.angle_alpha   90.00
_cell.angle_beta   90.00
_cell.angle_gamma   90.00
#
_symmetry.space_group_name_H-M   'P 1'
#
loop_
_entity.id
_entity.type
_entity.pdbx_description
1 polymer ?
#
loop_
_entity_poly.entity_id
_entity_poly.type
_entity_poly.pdbx_seq_one_letter_code
_entity_poly.pdbx_strand_id
1 'polypeptide(L)'
;MTETVAKIKEIGLKQGTPSEEEFKQIPDLLRRLRHLLRVYYDAAVTNKRSSEFKLCDIEEISDIGLAIHEVGIFLQLSPSRLKALVTAAPDLETFIVDEPLDVGKWRLRAETKKQAVEADIESTDDDCESYMETEDKAGKDCAAFQMAFLYGDLLVAFIMHPDLGARAPDRAMQKLVEISTSAFWRFALGDPLTDAMRPVYWTPKLLLKFAHAGGLPALIGDWAESTAKDGLCQQTVDAMPNTVWDHQTEESLLGVMRELIKKSQQDGEDFVTTPVFANMMHQIYSRYGLAPYERASTLSSDQIIFYYIYKRLSKHPEKITSAKAWMRFLEKYRKVPRATERRHAWSILTLSGRWDCLEFYGCAYEGCPERAALEEMSAQRVRGERSPEIEDRLWKFGAASKACVQCKHVSYCGKECQIAHWPSHKATCKKEAAKGKNEEI
;
A
#
# COMPACT_ATOMS: atom_id res chain seq x y z
N MET A 1 17.18 5.26 29.22
CA MET A 1 16.97 4.95 27.79
C MET A 1 18.23 5.34 27.07
N THR A 2 18.67 6.59 27.28
CA THR A 2 19.96 7.10 26.83
C THR A 2 21.12 6.18 27.22
N GLU A 3 21.18 5.73 28.49
CA GLU A 3 22.20 4.78 28.96
C GLU A 3 22.19 3.45 28.19
N THR A 4 21.00 2.87 27.96
CA THR A 4 20.84 1.60 27.21
C THR A 4 21.34 1.76 25.78
N VAL A 5 20.95 2.85 25.09
CA VAL A 5 21.43 3.14 23.73
C VAL A 5 22.94 3.37 23.71
N ALA A 6 23.47 4.14 24.66
CA ALA A 6 24.91 4.38 24.77
C ALA A 6 25.70 3.07 24.90
N LYS A 7 25.21 2.13 25.71
CA LYS A 7 25.85 0.81 25.86
C LYS A 7 25.78 -0.02 24.57
N ILE A 8 24.64 -0.01 23.86
CA ILE A 8 24.51 -0.67 22.55
C ILE A 8 25.53 -0.09 21.56
N LYS A 9 25.65 1.25 21.50
CA LYS A 9 26.63 1.92 20.63
C LYS A 9 28.07 1.59 21.02
N GLU A 10 28.40 1.64 22.30
CA GLU A 10 29.74 1.34 22.82
C GLU A 10 30.22 -0.04 22.37
N ILE A 11 29.34 -1.04 22.42
CA ILE A 11 29.65 -2.42 22.00
C ILE A 11 29.63 -2.55 20.47
N GLY A 12 28.54 -2.10 19.84
CA GLY A 12 28.31 -2.26 18.40
C GLY A 12 29.35 -1.54 17.55
N LEU A 13 29.67 -0.29 17.91
CA LEU A 13 30.56 0.61 17.17
C LEU A 13 31.99 0.63 17.72
N LYS A 14 32.34 -0.28 18.65
CA LYS A 14 33.67 -0.32 19.29
C LYS A 14 34.78 -0.30 18.24
N GLN A 15 35.72 0.64 18.40
CA GLN A 15 36.97 0.67 17.63
C GLN A 15 37.87 -0.49 18.08
N GLY A 16 37.81 -1.61 17.35
CA GLY A 16 38.43 -2.89 17.73
C GLY A 16 37.41 -4.00 17.96
N THR A 17 37.85 -5.24 18.16
CA THR A 17 36.96 -6.41 18.30
C THR A 17 36.32 -6.43 19.69
N PRO A 18 34.98 -6.38 19.81
CA PRO A 18 34.30 -6.60 21.07
C PRO A 18 34.56 -8.02 21.59
N SER A 19 34.64 -8.16 22.90
CA SER A 19 34.72 -9.45 23.55
C SER A 19 33.40 -10.22 23.42
N GLU A 20 33.47 -11.54 23.58
CA GLU A 20 32.29 -12.41 23.56
C GLU A 20 31.26 -12.00 24.64
N GLU A 21 31.74 -11.64 25.83
CA GLU A 21 30.90 -11.17 26.95
C GLU A 21 30.24 -9.81 26.69
N GLU A 22 30.87 -8.94 25.89
CA GLU A 22 30.23 -7.71 25.42
C GLU A 22 29.10 -8.03 24.44
N PHE A 23 29.32 -8.93 23.49
CA PHE A 23 28.29 -9.30 22.53
C PHE A 23 27.08 -10.01 23.16
N LYS A 24 27.31 -10.86 24.17
CA LYS A 24 26.22 -11.52 24.91
C LYS A 24 25.22 -10.54 25.54
N GLN A 25 25.62 -9.31 25.82
CA GLN A 25 24.74 -8.29 26.39
C GLN A 25 23.78 -7.67 25.36
N ILE A 26 24.08 -7.73 24.06
CA ILE A 26 23.34 -7.01 23.02
C ILE A 26 21.84 -7.39 22.99
N PRO A 27 21.43 -8.67 22.94
CA PRO A 27 20.00 -9.01 22.91
C PRO A 27 19.21 -8.46 24.11
N ASP A 28 19.76 -8.55 25.32
CA ASP A 28 19.11 -8.05 26.52
C ASP A 28 19.02 -6.52 26.53
N LEU A 29 20.05 -5.83 26.05
CA LEU A 29 20.01 -4.38 25.87
C LEU A 29 18.95 -3.96 24.84
N LEU A 30 18.79 -4.71 23.75
CA LEU A 30 17.76 -4.46 22.73
C LEU A 30 16.35 -4.69 23.28
N ARG A 31 16.13 -5.77 24.04
CA ARG A 31 14.85 -6.01 24.73
C ARG A 31 14.57 -4.95 25.79
N ARG A 32 15.59 -4.49 26.52
CA ARG A 32 15.45 -3.38 27.47
C ARG A 32 15.08 -2.08 26.75
N LEU A 33 15.70 -1.78 25.62
CA LEU A 33 15.36 -0.61 24.81
C LEU A 33 13.92 -0.68 24.30
N ARG A 34 13.52 -1.82 23.73
CA ARG A 34 12.15 -2.11 23.29
C ARG A 34 11.13 -1.88 24.42
N HIS A 35 11.42 -2.38 25.62
CA HIS A 35 10.60 -2.16 26.82
C HIS A 35 10.52 -0.67 27.22
N LEU A 36 11.65 0.04 27.25
CA LEU A 36 11.67 1.47 27.60
C LEU A 36 10.94 2.33 26.56
N LEU A 37 11.02 1.98 25.27
CA LEU A 37 10.21 2.59 24.23
C LEU A 37 8.73 2.39 24.58
N ARG A 38 8.31 1.17 24.90
CA ARG A 38 6.91 0.91 25.30
C ARG A 38 6.47 1.74 26.50
N VAL A 39 7.31 1.85 27.53
CA VAL A 39 7.05 2.71 28.71
C VAL A 39 6.87 4.17 28.31
N TYR A 40 7.72 4.69 27.41
CA TYR A 40 7.60 6.05 26.88
C TYR A 40 6.27 6.25 26.17
N TYR A 41 5.87 5.33 25.27
CA TYR A 41 4.60 5.45 24.54
C TYR A 41 3.38 5.32 25.44
N ASP A 42 3.38 4.40 26.39
CA ASP A 42 2.27 4.28 27.34
C ASP A 42 2.08 5.59 28.14
N ALA A 43 3.19 6.26 28.50
CA ALA A 43 3.15 7.55 29.17
C ALA A 43 2.69 8.70 28.25
N ALA A 44 3.25 8.80 27.03
CA ALA A 44 2.98 9.89 26.09
C ALA A 44 1.59 9.80 25.45
N VAL A 45 1.13 8.59 25.14
CA VAL A 45 -0.08 8.36 24.34
C VAL A 45 -1.28 7.98 25.22
N THR A 46 -1.04 7.38 26.38
CA THR A 46 -2.12 6.85 27.24
C THR A 46 -2.19 7.52 28.61
N ASN A 47 -1.29 8.46 28.89
CA ASN A 47 -1.10 9.10 30.20
C ASN A 47 -0.81 8.10 31.35
N LYS A 48 -0.44 6.85 31.03
CA LYS A 48 -0.11 5.82 32.01
C LYS A 48 1.40 5.85 32.28
N ARG A 49 1.81 6.56 33.34
CA ARG A 49 3.21 6.67 33.73
C ARG A 49 3.58 5.57 34.73
N SER A 50 4.44 4.64 34.32
CA SER A 50 5.06 3.69 35.24
C SER A 50 6.20 4.34 36.02
N SER A 51 6.69 3.67 37.08
CA SER A 51 7.86 4.12 37.84
C SER A 51 9.15 4.17 37.00
N GLU A 52 9.20 3.45 35.89
CA GLU A 52 10.33 3.42 34.97
C GLU A 52 10.32 4.55 33.94
N PHE A 53 9.24 5.34 33.83
CA PHE A 53 9.19 6.47 32.91
C PHE A 53 10.30 7.50 33.14
N LYS A 54 10.82 7.61 34.37
CA LYS A 54 12.02 8.41 34.70
C LYS A 54 13.29 7.97 33.95
N LEU A 55 13.30 6.75 33.43
CA LEU A 55 14.38 6.19 32.61
C LEU A 55 14.15 6.45 31.12
N CYS A 56 13.07 7.12 30.71
CA CYS A 56 12.84 7.56 29.33
C CYS A 56 13.37 8.98 29.17
N ASP A 57 14.67 9.13 29.37
CA ASP A 57 15.44 10.37 29.53
C ASP A 57 15.97 10.95 28.20
N ILE A 58 15.23 10.75 27.11
CA ILE A 58 15.58 11.23 25.77
C ILE A 58 14.87 12.56 25.48
N GLU A 59 15.56 13.48 24.79
CA GLU A 59 14.97 14.75 24.33
C GLU A 59 14.03 14.50 23.16
N GLU A 60 14.55 13.91 22.08
CA GLU A 60 13.79 13.55 20.89
C GLU A 60 13.78 12.04 20.67
N ILE A 61 12.60 11.44 20.56
CA ILE A 61 12.45 9.99 20.43
C ILE A 61 13.05 9.45 19.12
N SER A 62 13.14 10.28 18.07
CA SER A 62 13.78 9.96 16.79
C SER A 62 15.28 9.70 16.91
N ASP A 63 15.94 10.30 17.90
CA ASP A 63 17.38 10.12 18.09
C ASP A 63 17.72 8.68 18.48
N ILE A 64 16.77 7.98 19.11
CA ILE A 64 16.89 6.55 19.41
C ILE A 64 16.97 5.75 18.12
N GLY A 65 16.03 5.96 17.20
CA GLY A 65 15.97 5.27 15.92
C GLY A 65 17.24 5.49 15.09
N LEU A 66 17.67 6.75 14.97
CA LEU A 66 18.92 7.09 14.26
C LEU A 66 20.15 6.47 14.91
N ALA A 67 20.24 6.46 16.24
CA ALA A 67 21.35 5.89 16.98
C ALA A 67 21.48 4.37 16.76
N ILE A 68 20.36 3.64 16.75
CA ILE A 68 20.38 2.19 16.51
C ILE A 68 20.46 1.84 15.02
N HIS A 69 20.01 2.73 14.13
CA HIS A 69 20.26 2.63 12.69
C HIS A 69 21.75 2.66 12.38
N GLU A 70 22.50 3.58 12.99
CA GLU A 70 23.96 3.66 12.86
C GLU A 70 24.64 2.33 13.23
N VAL A 71 24.19 1.71 14.32
CA VAL A 71 24.67 0.39 14.77
C VAL A 71 24.29 -0.70 13.76
N GLY A 72 23.04 -0.70 13.28
CA GLY A 72 22.54 -1.64 12.28
C GLY A 72 23.33 -1.61 10.98
N ILE A 73 23.49 -0.42 10.39
CA ILE A 73 24.32 -0.20 9.19
C ILE A 73 25.75 -0.67 9.43
N PHE A 74 26.36 -0.29 10.55
CA PHE A 74 27.75 -0.68 10.82
C PHE A 74 27.92 -2.20 10.87
N LEU A 75 26.98 -2.91 11.49
CA LEU A 75 26.95 -4.38 11.54
C LEU A 75 26.70 -4.98 10.15
N GLN A 76 25.77 -4.42 9.38
CA GLN A 76 25.47 -4.84 8.02
C GLN A 76 26.70 -4.74 7.09
N LEU A 77 27.48 -3.66 7.24
CA LEU A 77 28.71 -3.40 6.50
C LEU A 77 29.94 -4.12 7.06
N SER A 78 29.83 -4.80 8.22
CA SER A 78 30.91 -5.50 8.91
C SER A 78 30.61 -7.00 9.11
N PRO A 79 30.69 -7.84 8.06
CA PRO A 79 30.20 -9.23 8.12
C PRO A 79 30.91 -10.08 9.17
N SER A 80 32.22 -9.88 9.35
CA SER A 80 33.01 -10.58 10.38
C SER A 80 32.55 -10.24 11.79
N ARG A 81 32.18 -8.97 12.03
CA ARG A 81 31.67 -8.50 13.31
C ARG A 81 30.27 -9.04 13.59
N LEU A 82 29.38 -8.96 12.60
CA LEU A 82 28.04 -9.53 12.72
C LEU A 82 28.12 -11.04 12.97
N LYS A 83 29.04 -11.75 12.31
CA LYS A 83 29.30 -13.18 12.56
C LYS A 83 29.72 -13.44 14.00
N ALA A 84 30.65 -12.66 14.52
CA ALA A 84 31.10 -12.78 15.90
C ALA A 84 29.96 -12.50 16.89
N LEU A 85 29.13 -11.47 16.62
CA LEU A 85 27.95 -11.15 17.42
C LEU A 85 26.93 -12.30 17.43
N VAL A 86 26.53 -12.81 16.26
CA VAL A 86 25.56 -13.92 16.15
C VAL A 86 26.10 -15.20 16.79
N THR A 87 27.41 -15.44 16.67
CA THR A 87 28.06 -16.61 17.31
C THR A 87 28.06 -16.48 18.84
N ALA A 88 28.40 -15.30 19.36
CA ALA A 88 28.44 -15.05 20.80
C ALA A 88 27.03 -14.95 21.43
N ALA A 89 26.06 -14.48 20.66
CA ALA A 89 24.69 -14.20 21.09
C ALA A 89 23.67 -14.76 20.08
N PRO A 90 23.50 -16.09 20.00
CA PRO A 90 22.60 -16.72 19.02
C PRO A 90 21.12 -16.33 19.20
N ASP A 91 20.75 -15.88 20.40
CA ASP A 91 19.43 -15.35 20.71
C ASP A 91 19.09 -14.05 19.95
N LEU A 92 20.09 -13.35 19.41
CA LEU A 92 19.87 -12.20 18.53
C LEU A 92 19.06 -12.56 17.28
N GLU A 93 19.32 -13.73 16.69
CA GLU A 93 18.56 -14.18 15.51
C GLU A 93 17.09 -14.38 15.87
N THR A 94 16.80 -14.99 17.02
CA THR A 94 15.43 -15.17 17.53
C THR A 94 14.75 -13.83 17.77
N PHE A 95 15.46 -12.86 18.38
CA PHE A 95 14.93 -11.51 18.59
C PHE A 95 14.56 -10.80 17.29
N ILE A 96 15.37 -10.91 16.24
CA ILE A 96 15.15 -10.18 14.98
C ILE A 96 14.13 -10.88 14.06
N VAL A 97 14.18 -12.21 13.98
CA VAL A 97 13.42 -12.99 12.99
C VAL A 97 12.10 -13.51 13.57
N ASP A 98 12.09 -13.89 14.85
CA ASP A 98 11.01 -14.70 15.44
C ASP A 98 10.13 -13.90 16.40
N GLU A 99 10.70 -12.95 17.14
CA GLU A 99 9.92 -12.11 18.01
C GLU A 99 9.06 -11.11 17.21
N PRO A 100 7.77 -10.93 17.57
CA PRO A 100 6.91 -9.95 16.90
C PRO A 100 7.41 -8.53 17.18
N LEU A 101 7.23 -7.60 16.24
CA LEU A 101 7.50 -6.19 16.45
C LEU A 101 6.46 -5.56 17.39
N ASP A 102 6.89 -4.64 18.26
CA ASP A 102 5.99 -3.96 19.20
C ASP A 102 5.16 -2.88 18.53
N VAL A 103 3.92 -3.22 18.19
CA VAL A 103 2.97 -2.24 17.67
C VAL A 103 2.18 -1.60 18.81
N GLY A 104 2.03 -0.28 18.74
CA GLY A 104 1.23 0.46 19.71
C GLY A 104 -0.26 0.07 19.68
N LYS A 105 -0.95 0.34 20.79
CA LYS A 105 -2.35 -0.09 20.97
C LYS A 105 -3.32 0.58 19.98
N TRP A 106 -3.06 1.82 19.60
CA TRP A 106 -3.91 2.57 18.69
C TRP A 106 -3.75 2.09 17.27
N ARG A 107 -2.54 1.69 16.86
CA ARG A 107 -2.31 1.02 15.57
C ARG A 107 -3.06 -0.30 15.48
N LEU A 108 -2.97 -1.15 16.51
CA LEU A 108 -3.75 -2.40 16.55
C LEU A 108 -5.26 -2.13 16.51
N ARG A 109 -5.73 -1.10 17.22
CA ARG A 109 -7.14 -0.69 17.22
C ARG A 109 -7.58 -0.14 15.86
N ALA A 110 -6.75 0.65 15.20
CA ALA A 110 -7.01 1.19 13.87
C ALA A 110 -7.14 0.06 12.86
N GLU A 111 -6.21 -0.90 12.86
CA GLU A 111 -6.28 -2.08 12.00
C GLU A 111 -7.54 -2.91 12.26
N THR A 112 -7.87 -3.17 13.53
CA THR A 112 -9.10 -3.90 13.89
C THR A 112 -10.35 -3.16 13.39
N LYS A 113 -10.40 -1.84 13.54
CA LYS A 113 -11.52 -1.02 13.04
C LYS A 113 -11.60 -1.03 11.53
N LYS A 114 -10.46 -0.88 10.84
CA LYS A 114 -10.37 -0.95 9.39
C LYS A 114 -10.93 -2.27 8.86
N GLN A 115 -10.48 -3.39 9.44
CA GLN A 115 -10.98 -4.72 9.08
C GLN A 115 -12.48 -4.86 9.34
N ALA A 116 -13.00 -4.28 10.42
CA ALA A 116 -14.43 -4.29 10.71
C ALA A 116 -15.24 -3.46 9.70
N VAL A 117 -14.74 -2.29 9.30
CA VAL A 117 -15.33 -1.45 8.23
C VAL A 117 -15.30 -2.20 6.90
N GLU A 118 -14.17 -2.76 6.50
CA GLU A 118 -14.02 -3.50 5.23
C GLU A 118 -14.88 -4.78 5.19
N ALA A 119 -15.10 -5.43 6.33
CA ALA A 119 -15.91 -6.64 6.42
C ALA A 119 -17.43 -6.35 6.45
N ASP A 120 -17.84 -5.16 6.88
CA ASP A 120 -19.25 -4.78 6.90
C ASP A 120 -19.67 -4.11 5.59
N ILE A 121 -20.51 -4.81 4.82
CA ILE A 121 -21.07 -4.29 3.57
C ILE A 121 -21.96 -3.04 3.77
N GLU A 122 -22.45 -2.82 5.00
CA GLU A 122 -23.28 -1.69 5.41
C GLU A 122 -22.49 -0.63 6.22
N SER A 123 -21.15 -0.68 6.22
CA SER A 123 -20.30 0.31 6.92
C SER A 123 -20.56 1.74 6.43
N THR A 124 -20.93 2.66 7.31
CA THR A 124 -21.27 4.05 6.93
C THR A 124 -20.05 4.97 6.84
N ASP A 125 -20.25 6.19 6.31
CA ASP A 125 -19.26 7.26 6.40
C ASP A 125 -18.84 7.55 7.85
N ASP A 126 -19.76 7.49 8.82
CA ASP A 126 -19.44 7.63 10.25
C ASP A 126 -18.51 6.51 10.76
N ASP A 127 -18.71 5.27 10.29
CA ASP A 127 -17.83 4.15 10.63
C ASP A 127 -16.42 4.39 10.05
N CYS A 128 -16.36 4.86 8.79
CA CYS A 128 -15.12 5.25 8.12
C CYS A 128 -14.42 6.41 8.83
N GLU A 129 -15.14 7.47 9.21
CA GLU A 129 -14.62 8.62 9.95
C GLU A 129 -14.10 8.18 11.32
N SER A 130 -14.84 7.33 12.03
CA SER A 130 -14.39 6.76 13.30
C SER A 130 -13.10 5.94 13.17
N TYR A 131 -12.92 5.23 12.04
CA TYR A 131 -11.67 4.58 11.71
C TYR A 131 -10.56 5.61 11.45
N MET A 132 -10.77 6.60 10.58
CA MET A 132 -9.79 7.65 10.25
C MET A 132 -9.32 8.38 11.51
N GLU A 133 -10.23 8.77 12.41
CA GLU A 133 -9.85 9.39 13.69
C GLU A 133 -8.96 8.49 14.57
N THR A 134 -9.16 7.16 14.47
CA THR A 134 -8.35 6.19 15.21
C THR A 134 -6.99 6.00 14.55
N GLU A 135 -6.94 6.03 13.22
CA GLU A 135 -5.72 6.01 12.43
C GLU A 135 -4.85 7.25 12.69
N ASP A 136 -5.45 8.44 12.74
CA ASP A 136 -4.74 9.69 13.11
C ASP A 136 -4.11 9.60 14.51
N LYS A 137 -4.84 9.01 15.46
CA LYS A 137 -4.30 8.74 16.80
C LYS A 137 -3.19 7.70 16.75
N ALA A 138 -3.32 6.69 15.88
CA ALA A 138 -2.32 5.66 15.68
C ALA A 138 -1.01 6.21 15.08
N GLY A 139 -1.04 7.33 14.36
CA GLY A 139 0.15 8.06 13.94
C GLY A 139 1.08 8.46 15.12
N LYS A 140 0.56 8.55 16.35
CA LYS A 140 1.34 8.84 17.57
C LYS A 140 2.02 7.61 18.18
N ASP A 141 1.64 6.40 17.76
CA ASP A 141 2.25 5.16 18.22
C ASP A 141 3.55 4.89 17.44
N CYS A 142 4.68 5.43 17.88
CA CYS A 142 5.97 5.29 17.17
C CYS A 142 6.90 4.20 17.76
N ALA A 143 6.40 3.31 18.63
CA ALA A 143 7.24 2.30 19.32
C ALA A 143 7.99 1.36 18.38
N ALA A 144 7.23 0.69 17.50
CA ALA A 144 7.80 -0.11 16.42
C ALA A 144 8.69 0.73 15.50
N PHE A 145 8.27 1.97 15.25
CA PHE A 145 8.93 2.86 14.29
C PHE A 145 10.39 3.12 14.65
N GLN A 146 10.72 3.35 15.93
CA GLN A 146 12.12 3.59 16.30
C GLN A 146 13.00 2.36 16.10
N MET A 147 12.47 1.16 16.36
CA MET A 147 13.21 -0.09 16.15
C MET A 147 13.28 -0.50 14.67
N ALA A 148 12.42 0.05 13.81
CA ALA A 148 12.29 -0.35 12.40
C ALA A 148 13.62 -0.33 11.64
N PHE A 149 14.45 0.70 11.86
CA PHE A 149 15.78 0.81 11.28
C PHE A 149 16.63 -0.42 11.58
N LEU A 150 16.86 -0.71 12.87
CA LEU A 150 17.72 -1.81 13.29
C LEU A 150 17.20 -3.17 12.79
N TYR A 151 15.88 -3.40 12.86
CA TYR A 151 15.29 -4.63 12.35
C TYR A 151 15.51 -4.77 10.84
N GLY A 152 15.23 -3.72 10.06
CA GLY A 152 15.47 -3.70 8.62
C GLY A 152 16.95 -3.96 8.30
N ASP A 153 17.86 -3.24 8.97
CA ASP A 153 19.30 -3.35 8.73
C ASP A 153 19.81 -4.77 8.98
N LEU A 154 19.41 -5.39 10.09
CA LEU A 154 19.84 -6.73 10.47
C LEU A 154 19.17 -7.82 9.61
N LEU A 155 17.89 -7.67 9.25
CA LEU A 155 17.23 -8.58 8.31
C LEU A 155 17.96 -8.56 6.96
N VAL A 156 18.26 -7.37 6.42
CA VAL A 156 19.00 -7.24 5.17
C VAL A 156 20.42 -7.80 5.32
N ALA A 157 21.09 -7.58 6.45
CA ALA A 157 22.41 -8.14 6.72
C ALA A 157 22.41 -9.68 6.71
N PHE A 158 21.42 -10.32 7.34
CA PHE A 158 21.27 -11.78 7.34
C PHE A 158 21.03 -12.33 5.93
N ILE A 159 20.32 -11.59 5.08
CA ILE A 159 20.09 -12.00 3.69
C ILE A 159 21.35 -11.81 2.84
N MET A 160 22.10 -10.72 3.04
CA MET A 160 23.33 -10.43 2.32
C MET A 160 24.45 -11.42 2.63
N HIS A 161 24.49 -11.93 3.86
CA HIS A 161 25.57 -12.76 4.39
C HIS A 161 25.00 -14.11 4.89
N PRO A 162 24.67 -15.06 3.98
CA PRO A 162 24.06 -16.33 4.37
C PRO A 162 24.97 -17.21 5.24
N ASP A 163 26.28 -16.96 5.25
CA ASP A 163 27.27 -17.72 6.03
C ASP A 163 27.35 -17.31 7.52
N LEU A 164 26.46 -16.42 7.97
CA LEU A 164 26.38 -15.95 9.37
C LEU A 164 25.68 -16.94 10.31
N GLY A 165 24.89 -17.88 9.79
CA GLY A 165 24.15 -18.87 10.58
C GLY A 165 23.18 -19.70 9.74
N ALA A 166 22.91 -20.96 10.15
CA ALA A 166 22.23 -21.95 9.32
C ALA A 166 20.69 -21.78 9.17
N ARG A 167 20.08 -20.78 9.81
CA ARG A 167 18.60 -20.58 9.83
C ARG A 167 18.11 -19.19 9.40
N ALA A 168 19.02 -18.24 9.21
CA ALA A 168 18.68 -16.82 9.09
C ALA A 168 18.20 -16.35 7.72
N PRO A 169 18.79 -16.71 6.56
CA PRO A 169 18.58 -15.93 5.33
C PRO A 169 17.16 -16.06 4.76
N ASP A 170 16.61 -17.28 4.69
CA ASP A 170 15.27 -17.50 4.13
C ASP A 170 14.17 -16.96 5.05
N ARG A 171 14.33 -17.15 6.37
CA ARG A 171 13.37 -16.62 7.35
C ARG A 171 13.44 -15.09 7.44
N ALA A 172 14.64 -14.51 7.39
CA ALA A 172 14.83 -13.07 7.32
C ALA A 172 14.22 -12.51 6.02
N MET A 173 14.38 -13.20 4.88
CA MET A 173 13.73 -12.84 3.63
C MET A 173 12.20 -12.85 3.77
N GLN A 174 11.63 -13.94 4.29
CA GLN A 174 10.18 -14.04 4.53
C GLN A 174 9.68 -12.92 5.45
N LYS A 175 10.40 -12.65 6.54
CA LYS A 175 10.04 -11.59 7.48
C LYS A 175 10.12 -10.22 6.82
N LEU A 176 11.17 -9.96 6.04
CA LEU A 176 11.34 -8.70 5.32
C LEU A 176 10.22 -8.50 4.29
N VAL A 177 9.83 -9.53 3.55
CA VAL A 177 8.67 -9.47 2.63
C VAL A 177 7.40 -9.16 3.42
N GLU A 178 7.10 -9.91 4.49
CA GLU A 178 5.91 -9.70 5.32
C GLU A 178 5.76 -8.24 5.77
N ILE A 179 6.83 -7.65 6.33
CA ILE A 179 6.77 -6.29 6.89
C ILE A 179 6.83 -5.20 5.81
N SER A 180 7.34 -5.50 4.61
CA SER A 180 7.49 -4.52 3.53
C SER A 180 6.33 -4.55 2.52
N THR A 181 5.55 -5.62 2.44
CA THR A 181 4.39 -5.71 1.52
C THR A 181 3.05 -5.57 2.23
N SER A 182 3.00 -5.72 3.56
CA SER A 182 1.78 -5.53 4.33
C SER A 182 1.47 -4.05 4.55
N ALA A 183 0.26 -3.61 4.22
CA ALA A 183 -0.19 -2.24 4.45
C ALA A 183 -0.10 -1.84 5.94
N PHE A 184 -0.42 -2.76 6.84
CA PHE A 184 -0.33 -2.54 8.29
C PHE A 184 1.11 -2.24 8.73
N TRP A 185 2.06 -3.07 8.30
CA TRP A 185 3.46 -2.90 8.68
C TRP A 185 4.09 -1.69 8.00
N ARG A 186 3.75 -1.42 6.74
CA ARG A 186 4.19 -0.22 6.03
C ARG A 186 3.73 1.06 6.71
N PHE A 187 2.49 1.10 7.17
CA PHE A 187 1.99 2.22 7.96
C PHE A 187 2.72 2.37 9.31
N ALA A 188 3.16 1.27 9.91
CA ALA A 188 3.86 1.25 11.20
C ALA A 188 5.36 1.57 11.11
N LEU A 189 6.02 1.16 10.03
CA LEU A 189 7.48 1.18 9.89
C LEU A 189 7.97 2.25 8.91
N GLY A 190 7.14 2.63 7.93
CA GLY A 190 7.36 3.77 7.02
C GLY A 190 8.74 3.84 6.36
N ASP A 191 9.19 5.07 6.14
CA ASP A 191 10.49 5.41 5.53
C ASP A 191 11.70 4.71 6.18
N PRO A 192 11.79 4.53 7.51
CA PRO A 192 12.87 3.77 8.13
C PRO A 192 13.10 2.38 7.54
N LEU A 193 12.02 1.66 7.22
CA LEU A 193 12.14 0.34 6.61
C LEU A 193 12.66 0.44 5.17
N THR A 194 12.16 1.39 4.40
CA THR A 194 12.63 1.66 3.03
C THR A 194 14.11 2.02 2.99
N ASP A 195 14.58 2.85 3.92
CA ASP A 195 15.98 3.24 4.05
C ASP A 195 16.87 2.03 4.38
N ALA A 196 16.46 1.18 5.31
CA ALA A 196 17.17 -0.05 5.63
C ALA A 196 17.20 -1.05 4.46
N MET A 197 16.18 -1.03 3.60
CA MET A 197 16.04 -1.91 2.44
C MET A 197 16.82 -1.47 1.20
N ARG A 198 17.46 -0.29 1.19
CA ARG A 198 18.21 0.21 0.02
C ARG A 198 19.18 -0.82 -0.58
N PRO A 199 19.91 -1.63 0.21
CA PRO A 199 20.79 -2.67 -0.34
C PRO A 199 20.09 -3.78 -1.09
N VAL A 200 18.82 -4.05 -0.77
CA VAL A 200 17.96 -4.98 -1.52
C VAL A 200 17.71 -4.44 -2.92
N TYR A 201 17.39 -3.15 -3.04
CA TYR A 201 17.01 -2.54 -4.31
C TYR A 201 18.20 -2.33 -5.26
N TRP A 202 19.33 -1.79 -4.79
CA TRP A 202 20.47 -1.53 -5.70
C TRP A 202 21.32 -2.76 -6.01
N THR A 203 21.12 -3.90 -5.33
CA THR A 203 21.89 -5.13 -5.57
C THR A 203 21.11 -6.09 -6.46
N PRO A 204 21.45 -6.27 -7.76
CA PRO A 204 20.57 -7.00 -8.69
C PRO A 204 20.25 -8.44 -8.28
N LYS A 205 21.23 -9.17 -7.73
CA LYS A 205 21.03 -10.54 -7.24
C LYS A 205 20.09 -10.60 -6.04
N LEU A 206 20.15 -9.60 -5.16
CA LEU A 206 19.34 -9.54 -3.96
C LEU A 206 17.92 -9.09 -4.31
N LEU A 207 17.77 -8.09 -5.18
CA LEU A 207 16.49 -7.67 -5.74
C LEU A 207 15.75 -8.84 -6.37
N LEU A 208 16.43 -9.65 -7.19
CA LEU A 208 15.83 -10.82 -7.83
C LEU A 208 15.30 -11.82 -6.80
N LYS A 209 16.11 -12.15 -5.78
CA LYS A 209 15.69 -13.05 -4.69
C LYS A 209 14.50 -12.49 -3.91
N PHE A 210 14.53 -11.20 -3.58
CA PHE A 210 13.45 -10.52 -2.86
C PHE A 210 12.15 -10.49 -3.66
N ALA A 211 12.23 -10.18 -4.96
CA ALA A 211 11.08 -10.22 -5.85
C ALA A 211 10.48 -11.64 -5.96
N HIS A 212 11.32 -12.66 -6.11
CA HIS A 212 10.87 -14.07 -6.15
C HIS A 212 10.31 -14.56 -4.81
N ALA A 213 10.71 -13.96 -3.70
CA ALA A 213 10.10 -14.20 -2.38
C ALA A 213 8.75 -13.48 -2.18
N GLY A 214 8.29 -12.69 -3.16
CA GLY A 214 7.03 -11.96 -3.12
C GLY A 214 7.16 -10.47 -2.78
N GLY A 215 8.39 -9.96 -2.60
CA GLY A 215 8.68 -8.59 -2.18
C GLY A 215 8.50 -7.50 -3.25
N LEU A 216 8.17 -7.85 -4.50
CA LEU A 216 8.02 -6.88 -5.59
C LEU A 216 7.03 -5.72 -5.28
N PRO A 217 5.89 -5.92 -4.59
CA PRO A 217 5.01 -4.83 -4.18
C PRO A 217 5.70 -3.76 -3.35
N ALA A 218 6.66 -4.13 -2.49
CA ALA A 218 7.36 -3.18 -1.64
C ALA A 218 8.17 -2.17 -2.49
N LEU A 219 8.90 -2.66 -3.50
CA LEU A 219 9.65 -1.80 -4.42
C LEU A 219 8.70 -0.85 -5.19
N ILE A 220 7.57 -1.37 -5.68
CA ILE A 220 6.61 -0.56 -6.44
C ILE A 220 5.90 0.45 -5.55
N GLY A 221 5.59 0.09 -4.30
CA GLY A 221 5.02 0.98 -3.29
C GLY A 221 5.98 2.09 -2.88
N ASP A 222 7.24 1.74 -2.61
CA ASP A 222 8.31 2.72 -2.34
C ASP A 222 8.54 3.66 -3.52
N TRP A 223 8.46 3.15 -4.74
CA TRP A 223 8.53 3.97 -5.94
C TRP A 223 7.29 4.87 -6.12
N ALA A 224 6.11 4.41 -5.71
CA ALA A 224 4.90 5.23 -5.67
C ALA A 224 5.04 6.39 -4.69
N GLU A 225 5.36 6.09 -3.44
CA GLU A 225 5.46 7.07 -2.36
C GLU A 225 6.67 7.99 -2.47
N SER A 226 7.71 7.60 -3.22
CA SER A 226 8.93 8.39 -3.40
C SER A 226 8.67 9.74 -4.09
N THR A 227 9.01 10.81 -3.38
CA THR A 227 9.04 12.18 -3.92
C THR A 227 10.30 12.45 -4.77
N ALA A 228 11.34 11.63 -4.62
CA ALA A 228 12.58 11.73 -5.38
C ALA A 228 12.41 11.13 -6.78
N LYS A 229 12.14 11.98 -7.77
CA LYS A 229 11.90 11.56 -9.17
C LYS A 229 13.06 10.80 -9.81
N ASP A 230 14.30 11.10 -9.40
CA ASP A 230 15.51 10.40 -9.86
C ASP A 230 16.13 9.55 -8.74
N GLY A 231 15.33 9.20 -7.73
CA GLY A 231 15.75 8.46 -6.55
C GLY A 231 16.06 6.98 -6.83
N LEU A 232 16.53 6.29 -5.80
CA LEU A 232 16.92 4.88 -5.88
C LEU A 232 15.82 3.99 -6.45
N CYS A 233 14.58 4.14 -6.00
CA CYS A 233 13.47 3.29 -6.44
C CYS A 233 13.15 3.51 -7.92
N GLN A 234 13.20 4.75 -8.42
CA GLN A 234 13.05 5.04 -9.85
C GLN A 234 14.14 4.34 -10.67
N GLN A 235 15.42 4.54 -10.30
CA GLN A 235 16.55 3.93 -10.99
C GLN A 235 16.45 2.40 -10.97
N THR A 236 16.01 1.83 -9.85
CA THR A 236 15.83 0.40 -9.69
C THR A 236 14.74 -0.12 -10.62
N VAL A 237 13.57 0.54 -10.66
CA VAL A 237 12.44 0.17 -11.54
C VAL A 237 12.83 0.27 -13.02
N ASP A 238 13.57 1.30 -13.42
CA ASP A 238 14.03 1.50 -14.80
C ASP A 238 15.05 0.45 -15.25
N ALA A 239 15.90 -0.01 -14.33
CA ALA A 239 16.95 -0.99 -14.59
C ALA A 239 16.53 -2.44 -14.26
N MET A 240 15.31 -2.65 -13.79
CA MET A 240 14.86 -3.93 -13.25
C MET A 240 14.84 -5.02 -14.34
N PRO A 241 15.53 -6.17 -14.13
CA PRO A 241 15.55 -7.22 -15.15
C PRO A 241 14.18 -7.89 -15.26
N ASN A 242 13.78 -8.28 -16.48
CA ASN A 242 12.48 -8.92 -16.69
C ASN A 242 12.28 -10.22 -15.88
N THR A 243 13.35 -10.87 -15.44
CA THR A 243 13.30 -12.10 -14.63
C THR A 243 12.76 -11.88 -13.21
N VAL A 244 12.69 -10.64 -12.71
CA VAL A 244 12.01 -10.37 -11.41
C VAL A 244 10.53 -10.74 -11.44
N TRP A 245 9.92 -10.73 -12.63
CA TRP A 245 8.52 -11.05 -12.82
C TRP A 245 8.26 -12.56 -12.84
N ASP A 246 9.30 -13.38 -12.76
CA ASP A 246 9.16 -14.82 -12.61
C ASP A 246 8.72 -15.15 -11.17
N HIS A 247 8.04 -16.29 -10.98
CA HIS A 247 7.65 -16.82 -9.67
C HIS A 247 6.81 -15.90 -8.77
N GLN A 248 6.06 -14.96 -9.33
CA GLN A 248 5.17 -14.09 -8.56
C GLN A 248 3.93 -14.85 -8.11
N THR A 249 3.58 -14.68 -6.83
CA THR A 249 2.34 -15.22 -6.25
C THR A 249 1.14 -14.34 -6.61
N GLU A 250 -0.07 -14.86 -6.39
CA GLU A 250 -1.29 -14.07 -6.62
C GLU A 250 -1.36 -12.83 -5.73
N GLU A 251 -0.96 -12.97 -4.47
CA GLU A 251 -0.89 -11.88 -3.49
C GLU A 251 0.12 -10.81 -3.92
N SER A 252 1.29 -11.23 -4.38
CA SER A 252 2.33 -10.31 -4.86
C SER A 252 1.87 -9.53 -6.09
N LEU A 253 1.26 -10.20 -7.09
CA LEU A 253 0.72 -9.50 -8.27
C LEU A 253 -0.41 -8.53 -7.91
N LEU A 254 -1.28 -8.89 -6.97
CA LEU A 254 -2.35 -8.00 -6.50
C LEU A 254 -1.77 -6.79 -5.75
N GLY A 255 -0.73 -6.99 -4.94
CA GLY A 255 0.01 -5.93 -4.26
C GLY A 255 0.64 -4.97 -5.27
N VAL A 256 1.36 -5.47 -6.28
CA VAL A 256 1.93 -4.64 -7.36
C VAL A 256 0.86 -3.78 -8.03
N MET A 257 -0.28 -4.37 -8.39
CA MET A 257 -1.36 -3.64 -9.05
C MET A 257 -1.98 -2.56 -8.15
N ARG A 258 -2.12 -2.83 -6.84
CA ARG A 258 -2.56 -1.82 -5.87
C ARG A 258 -1.60 -0.63 -5.82
N GLU A 259 -0.30 -0.89 -5.74
CA GLU A 259 0.71 0.18 -5.70
C GLU A 259 0.80 0.95 -7.03
N LEU A 260 0.56 0.31 -8.16
CA LEU A 260 0.46 0.98 -9.47
C LEU A 260 -0.75 1.91 -9.59
N ILE A 261 -1.88 1.58 -8.94
CA ILE A 261 -3.03 2.50 -8.84
C ILE A 261 -2.62 3.75 -8.07
N LYS A 262 -1.97 3.60 -6.91
CA LYS A 262 -1.47 4.73 -6.11
C LYS A 262 -0.52 5.61 -6.92
N LYS A 263 0.44 4.98 -7.63
CA LYS A 263 1.36 5.69 -8.52
C LYS A 263 0.62 6.48 -9.58
N SER A 264 -0.39 5.88 -10.23
CA SER A 264 -1.21 6.58 -11.23
C SER A 264 -2.02 7.73 -10.65
N GLN A 265 -2.47 7.64 -9.41
CA GLN A 265 -3.19 8.74 -8.73
C GLN A 265 -2.26 9.90 -8.41
N GLN A 266 -1.02 9.63 -8.01
CA GLN A 266 -0.01 10.65 -7.68
C GLN A 266 0.59 11.30 -8.94
N ASP A 267 0.96 10.51 -9.94
CA ASP A 267 1.64 10.99 -11.16
C ASP A 267 0.65 11.41 -12.27
N GLY A 268 -0.63 11.08 -12.12
CA GLY A 268 -1.70 11.41 -13.05
C GLY A 268 -1.92 10.36 -14.16
N GLU A 269 -2.96 10.57 -14.96
CA GLU A 269 -3.44 9.61 -15.98
C GLU A 269 -2.40 9.30 -17.08
N ASP A 270 -1.42 10.17 -17.30
CA ASP A 270 -0.40 9.95 -18.34
C ASP A 270 0.58 8.83 -17.95
N PHE A 271 0.72 8.54 -16.66
CA PHE A 271 1.58 7.49 -16.13
C PHE A 271 1.29 6.12 -16.75
N VAL A 272 0.02 5.77 -16.95
CA VAL A 272 -0.36 4.44 -17.48
C VAL A 272 0.06 4.22 -18.93
N THR A 273 0.55 5.25 -19.61
CA THR A 273 1.06 5.15 -21.00
C THR A 273 2.59 5.18 -21.09
N THR A 274 3.28 5.26 -19.94
CA THR A 274 4.75 5.25 -19.90
C THR A 274 5.32 3.89 -20.35
N PRO A 275 6.55 3.87 -20.89
CA PRO A 275 7.24 2.62 -21.24
C PRO A 275 7.38 1.66 -20.06
N VAL A 276 7.62 2.21 -18.85
CA VAL A 276 7.75 1.44 -17.61
C VAL A 276 6.44 0.70 -17.31
N PHE A 277 5.31 1.42 -17.19
CA PHE A 277 4.02 0.81 -16.92
C PHE A 277 3.64 -0.23 -17.98
N ALA A 278 3.82 0.10 -19.26
CA ALA A 278 3.53 -0.81 -20.36
C ALA A 278 4.40 -2.08 -20.33
N ASN A 279 5.68 -1.97 -19.94
CA ASN A 279 6.52 -3.14 -19.74
C ASN A 279 6.00 -3.99 -18.59
N MET A 280 5.66 -3.42 -17.44
CA MET A 280 5.10 -4.18 -16.31
C MET A 280 3.84 -4.95 -16.71
N MET A 281 2.92 -4.31 -17.43
CA MET A 281 1.72 -4.99 -17.93
C MET A 281 2.07 -6.14 -18.88
N HIS A 282 3.03 -5.91 -19.78
CA HIS A 282 3.53 -6.98 -20.64
C HIS A 282 4.11 -8.16 -19.85
N GLN A 283 4.95 -7.89 -18.85
CA GLN A 283 5.59 -8.94 -18.06
C GLN A 283 4.57 -9.75 -17.25
N ILE A 284 3.56 -9.10 -16.68
CA ILE A 284 2.47 -9.76 -15.95
C ILE A 284 1.64 -10.63 -16.91
N TYR A 285 1.13 -10.06 -17.99
CA TYR A 285 0.27 -10.80 -18.91
C TYR A 285 0.97 -11.97 -19.61
N SER A 286 2.22 -11.79 -20.03
CA SER A 286 2.98 -12.84 -20.74
C SER A 286 3.28 -14.08 -19.89
N ARG A 287 3.28 -13.95 -18.56
CA ARG A 287 3.55 -15.06 -17.62
C ARG A 287 2.30 -15.62 -16.97
N TYR A 288 1.37 -14.75 -16.60
CA TYR A 288 0.25 -15.09 -15.74
C TYR A 288 -1.11 -14.98 -16.46
N GLY A 289 -1.09 -14.55 -17.72
CA GLY A 289 -2.29 -14.39 -18.53
C GLY A 289 -3.24 -13.34 -17.95
N LEU A 290 -4.53 -13.64 -18.03
CA LEU A 290 -5.59 -12.69 -17.71
C LEU A 290 -5.98 -12.64 -16.23
N ALA A 291 -5.73 -13.72 -15.48
CA ALA A 291 -6.22 -13.88 -14.11
C ALA A 291 -5.81 -12.76 -13.13
N PRO A 292 -4.57 -12.23 -13.18
CA PRO A 292 -4.20 -11.11 -12.31
C PRO A 292 -5.04 -9.85 -12.56
N TYR A 293 -5.36 -9.55 -13.82
CA TYR A 293 -6.17 -8.40 -14.19
C TYR A 293 -7.64 -8.54 -13.79
N GLU A 294 -8.16 -9.76 -13.85
CA GLU A 294 -9.50 -10.07 -13.35
C GLU A 294 -9.62 -9.74 -11.87
N ARG A 295 -8.69 -10.27 -11.05
CA ARG A 295 -8.64 -10.00 -9.61
C ARG A 295 -8.46 -8.51 -9.31
N ALA A 296 -7.63 -7.83 -10.09
CA ALA A 296 -7.36 -6.41 -9.91
C ALA A 296 -8.49 -5.48 -10.41
N SER A 297 -9.46 -6.00 -11.14
CA SER A 297 -10.53 -5.19 -11.76
C SER A 297 -11.45 -4.50 -10.76
N THR A 298 -11.42 -4.92 -9.50
CA THR A 298 -12.21 -4.37 -8.39
C THR A 298 -11.36 -3.63 -7.36
N LEU A 299 -10.05 -3.42 -7.60
CA LEU A 299 -9.16 -2.77 -6.63
C LEU A 299 -9.41 -1.28 -6.44
N SER A 300 -10.02 -0.61 -7.42
CA SER A 300 -10.23 0.85 -7.35
C SER A 300 -11.48 1.26 -8.11
N SER A 301 -12.31 2.06 -7.44
CA SER A 301 -13.43 2.79 -8.06
C SER A 301 -12.94 3.96 -8.90
N ASP A 302 -11.81 4.56 -8.57
CA ASP A 302 -11.33 5.79 -9.21
C ASP A 302 -10.48 5.52 -10.44
N GLN A 303 -9.71 4.43 -10.43
CA GLN A 303 -8.81 4.04 -11.51
C GLN A 303 -9.19 2.67 -12.06
N ILE A 304 -9.99 2.66 -13.12
CA ILE A 304 -10.56 1.43 -13.69
C ILE A 304 -9.61 0.75 -14.71
N ILE A 305 -8.31 1.07 -14.67
CA ILE A 305 -7.33 0.61 -15.66
C ILE A 305 -7.27 -0.92 -15.75
N PHE A 306 -7.27 -1.64 -14.63
CA PHE A 306 -7.21 -3.10 -14.66
C PHE A 306 -8.53 -3.73 -15.12
N TYR A 307 -9.67 -3.11 -14.79
CA TYR A 307 -10.95 -3.49 -15.36
C TYR A 307 -10.97 -3.31 -16.89
N TYR A 308 -10.48 -2.17 -17.38
CA TYR A 308 -10.31 -1.92 -18.80
C TYR A 308 -9.43 -2.98 -19.46
N ILE A 309 -8.25 -3.27 -18.89
CA ILE A 309 -7.33 -4.28 -19.41
C ILE A 309 -8.02 -5.65 -19.47
N TYR A 310 -8.63 -6.09 -18.36
CA TYR A 310 -9.32 -7.37 -18.26
C TYR A 310 -10.43 -7.52 -19.30
N LYS A 311 -11.33 -6.54 -19.42
CA LYS A 311 -12.47 -6.60 -20.35
C LYS A 311 -12.04 -6.58 -21.82
N ARG A 312 -11.00 -5.81 -22.17
CA ARG A 312 -10.53 -5.74 -23.55
C ARG A 312 -9.78 -7.01 -23.95
N LEU A 313 -8.95 -7.54 -23.05
CA LEU A 313 -8.17 -8.74 -23.33
C LEU A 313 -9.00 -10.03 -23.28
N SER A 314 -10.02 -10.12 -22.42
CA SER A 314 -10.99 -11.23 -22.45
C SER A 314 -11.71 -11.36 -23.80
N LYS A 315 -11.99 -10.23 -24.45
CA LYS A 315 -12.62 -10.22 -25.80
C LYS A 315 -11.61 -10.47 -26.92
N HIS A 316 -10.37 -10.01 -26.78
CA HIS A 316 -9.36 -10.02 -27.84
C HIS A 316 -7.94 -10.35 -27.32
N PRO A 317 -7.68 -11.60 -26.90
CA PRO A 317 -6.44 -11.97 -26.21
C PRO A 317 -5.17 -11.95 -27.09
N GLU A 318 -5.32 -12.11 -28.41
CA GLU A 318 -4.21 -12.50 -29.30
C GLU A 318 -3.34 -11.34 -29.83
N LYS A 319 -3.55 -10.09 -29.38
CA LYS A 319 -3.02 -8.91 -30.09
C LYS A 319 -1.84 -8.18 -29.43
N ILE A 320 -1.44 -8.56 -28.22
CA ILE A 320 -0.46 -7.77 -27.44
C ILE A 320 0.74 -8.60 -27.01
N THR A 321 1.77 -8.64 -27.85
CA THR A 321 2.96 -9.48 -27.68
C THR A 321 4.22 -8.74 -27.26
N SER A 322 4.17 -7.42 -27.07
CA SER A 322 5.33 -6.59 -26.70
C SER A 322 4.95 -5.36 -25.90
N ALA A 323 5.90 -4.80 -25.13
CA ALA A 323 5.70 -3.55 -24.39
C ALA A 323 5.24 -2.37 -25.29
N LYS A 324 5.76 -2.27 -26.52
CA LYS A 324 5.31 -1.26 -27.49
C LYS A 324 3.86 -1.47 -27.95
N ALA A 325 3.42 -2.73 -28.08
CA ALA A 325 2.01 -3.02 -28.34
C ALA A 325 1.13 -2.65 -27.13
N TRP A 326 1.61 -2.89 -25.92
CA TRP A 326 0.95 -2.47 -24.68
C TRP A 326 0.78 -0.96 -24.60
N MET A 327 1.81 -0.16 -24.90
CA MET A 327 1.66 1.30 -24.92
C MET A 327 0.53 1.78 -25.83
N ARG A 328 0.47 1.26 -27.08
CA ARG A 328 -0.61 1.61 -28.03
C ARG A 328 -1.99 1.17 -27.55
N PHE A 329 -2.06 0.07 -26.81
CA PHE A 329 -3.29 -0.43 -26.21
C PHE A 329 -3.72 0.44 -25.01
N LEU A 330 -2.77 0.86 -24.17
CA LEU A 330 -3.00 1.71 -23.01
C LEU A 330 -3.34 3.16 -23.42
N GLU A 331 -2.86 3.66 -24.56
CA GLU A 331 -3.29 4.96 -25.10
C GLU A 331 -4.81 5.02 -25.35
N LYS A 332 -5.44 3.87 -25.62
CA LYS A 332 -6.89 3.81 -25.77
C LYS A 332 -7.63 3.95 -24.43
N TYR A 333 -7.01 3.57 -23.31
CA TYR A 333 -7.57 3.82 -21.98
C TYR A 333 -7.81 5.32 -21.76
N ARG A 334 -6.90 6.18 -22.24
CA ARG A 334 -7.08 7.64 -22.21
C ARG A 334 -8.28 8.13 -23.02
N LYS A 335 -8.90 7.28 -23.84
CA LYS A 335 -10.12 7.60 -24.58
C LYS A 335 -11.38 6.98 -23.97
N VAL A 336 -11.27 6.30 -22.83
CA VAL A 336 -12.43 5.77 -22.11
C VAL A 336 -13.30 6.96 -21.67
N PRO A 337 -14.61 6.92 -21.92
CA PRO A 337 -15.52 7.95 -21.46
C PRO A 337 -15.65 7.99 -19.94
N ARG A 338 -15.71 9.21 -19.37
CA ARG A 338 -15.93 9.41 -17.94
C ARG A 338 -17.23 8.76 -17.42
N ALA A 339 -18.28 8.72 -18.25
CA ALA A 339 -19.51 8.02 -17.91
C ALA A 339 -19.32 6.50 -17.80
N THR A 340 -18.38 5.91 -18.53
CA THR A 340 -18.05 4.48 -18.39
C THR A 340 -17.28 4.22 -17.11
N GLU A 341 -16.29 5.06 -16.80
CA GLU A 341 -15.53 5.01 -15.53
C GLU A 341 -16.48 5.07 -14.33
N ARG A 342 -17.35 6.08 -14.28
CA ARG A 342 -18.29 6.29 -13.17
C ARG A 342 -19.28 5.14 -12.99
N ARG A 343 -19.73 4.51 -14.08
CA ARG A 343 -20.64 3.35 -13.99
C ARG A 343 -19.93 2.11 -13.45
N HIS A 344 -18.67 1.88 -13.87
CA HIS A 344 -17.87 0.79 -13.30
C HIS A 344 -17.58 1.04 -11.82
N ALA A 345 -17.11 2.24 -11.49
CA ALA A 345 -16.87 2.69 -10.13
C ALA A 345 -18.07 2.38 -9.22
N TRP A 346 -19.26 2.85 -9.63
CA TRP A 346 -20.52 2.57 -8.93
C TRP A 346 -20.81 1.07 -8.77
N SER A 347 -20.52 0.27 -9.80
CA SER A 347 -20.82 -1.16 -9.80
C SER A 347 -20.00 -1.92 -8.77
N ILE A 348 -18.78 -1.45 -8.45
CA ILE A 348 -17.89 -2.11 -7.50
C ILE A 348 -17.90 -1.50 -6.09
N LEU A 349 -18.57 -0.36 -5.89
CA LEU A 349 -18.78 0.20 -4.54
C LEU A 349 -19.48 -0.83 -3.64
N THR A 350 -19.19 -0.75 -2.34
CA THR A 350 -19.95 -1.47 -1.31
C THR A 350 -21.41 -0.99 -1.30
N LEU A 351 -22.29 -1.70 -0.58
CA LEU A 351 -23.68 -1.27 -0.47
C LEU A 351 -23.75 0.12 0.17
N SER A 352 -23.07 0.34 1.30
CA SER A 352 -23.04 1.67 1.91
C SER A 352 -22.43 2.72 0.99
N GLY A 353 -21.29 2.43 0.36
CA GLY A 353 -20.64 3.38 -0.54
C GLY A 353 -21.55 3.87 -1.68
N ARG A 354 -22.50 3.06 -2.15
CA ARG A 354 -23.51 3.52 -3.11
C ARG A 354 -24.52 4.50 -2.49
N TRP A 355 -24.95 4.27 -1.26
CA TRP A 355 -25.84 5.19 -0.55
C TRP A 355 -25.14 6.52 -0.26
N ASP A 356 -23.92 6.44 0.25
CA ASP A 356 -23.12 7.61 0.66
C ASP A 356 -22.74 8.45 -0.56
N CYS A 357 -22.52 7.81 -1.73
CA CYS A 357 -22.13 8.51 -2.95
C CYS A 357 -23.29 8.82 -3.93
N LEU A 358 -24.55 8.85 -3.49
CA LEU A 358 -25.70 9.12 -4.37
C LEU A 358 -25.59 10.44 -5.15
N GLU A 359 -25.03 11.47 -4.53
CA GLU A 359 -24.82 12.78 -5.16
C GLU A 359 -23.74 12.77 -6.25
N PHE A 360 -22.77 11.86 -6.14
CA PHE A 360 -21.61 11.77 -7.03
C PHE A 360 -21.78 10.77 -8.17
N TYR A 361 -22.90 10.08 -8.30
CA TYR A 361 -23.09 9.04 -9.33
C TYR A 361 -24.50 9.03 -9.93
N GLY A 362 -24.72 8.13 -10.90
CA GLY A 362 -26.01 7.97 -11.58
C GLY A 362 -26.36 9.12 -12.51
N CYS A 363 -27.32 9.95 -12.09
CA CYS A 363 -27.92 10.98 -12.94
C CYS A 363 -27.26 12.35 -12.74
N ALA A 364 -26.83 12.99 -13.84
CA ALA A 364 -26.23 14.32 -13.80
C ALA A 364 -27.24 15.47 -13.65
N TYR A 365 -28.54 15.20 -13.74
CA TYR A 365 -29.56 16.23 -13.53
C TYR A 365 -29.77 16.45 -12.03
N GLU A 366 -29.48 17.65 -11.52
CA GLU A 366 -29.62 17.96 -10.08
C GLU A 366 -31.05 17.78 -9.56
N GLY A 367 -32.06 18.05 -10.38
CA GLY A 367 -33.47 17.84 -10.04
C GLY A 367 -33.98 16.41 -10.31
N CYS A 368 -33.11 15.40 -10.30
CA CYS A 368 -33.50 14.03 -10.63
C CYS A 368 -34.49 13.47 -9.58
N PRO A 369 -35.73 13.13 -9.96
CA PRO A 369 -36.73 12.61 -9.01
C PRO A 369 -36.34 11.24 -8.47
N GLU A 370 -35.66 10.43 -9.27
CA GLU A 370 -35.18 9.11 -8.83
C GLU A 370 -34.11 9.23 -7.74
N ARG A 371 -33.19 10.20 -7.88
CA ARG A 371 -32.17 10.46 -6.86
C ARG A 371 -32.80 10.93 -5.57
N ALA A 372 -33.73 11.89 -5.63
CA ALA A 372 -34.45 12.38 -4.47
C ALA A 372 -35.22 11.25 -3.73
N ALA A 373 -35.85 10.34 -4.48
CA ALA A 373 -36.53 9.20 -3.89
C ALA A 373 -35.55 8.19 -3.23
N LEU A 374 -34.35 8.00 -3.80
CA LEU A 374 -33.32 7.17 -3.18
C LEU A 374 -32.72 7.85 -1.94
N GLU A 375 -32.54 9.17 -1.93
CA GLU A 375 -32.11 9.94 -0.75
C GLU A 375 -33.12 9.83 0.40
N GLU A 376 -34.42 9.92 0.09
CA GLU A 376 -35.49 9.71 1.09
C GLU A 376 -35.46 8.28 1.65
N MET A 377 -35.26 7.27 0.80
CA MET A 377 -35.09 5.88 1.23
C MET A 377 -33.84 5.69 2.09
N SER A 378 -32.74 6.35 1.73
CA SER A 378 -31.48 6.31 2.48
C SER A 378 -31.68 6.80 3.91
N ALA A 379 -32.41 7.90 4.09
CA ALA A 379 -32.73 8.47 5.40
C ALA A 379 -33.59 7.55 6.31
N GLN A 380 -34.26 6.56 5.73
CA GLN A 380 -35.11 5.60 6.44
C GLN A 380 -34.42 4.25 6.68
N ARG A 381 -33.17 4.08 6.21
CA ARG A 381 -32.45 2.81 6.35
C ARG A 381 -32.13 2.51 7.82
N VAL A 382 -32.22 1.23 8.15
CA VAL A 382 -31.79 0.68 9.43
C VAL A 382 -30.75 -0.41 9.14
N ARG A 383 -29.56 -0.31 9.74
CA ARG A 383 -28.47 -1.30 9.57
C ARG A 383 -28.99 -2.70 9.94
N GLY A 384 -28.74 -3.68 9.09
CA GLY A 384 -29.23 -5.05 9.25
C GLY A 384 -30.64 -5.31 8.68
N GLU A 385 -31.41 -4.27 8.33
CA GLU A 385 -32.70 -4.39 7.65
C GLU A 385 -32.54 -4.12 6.16
N ARG A 386 -32.48 -5.21 5.37
CA ARG A 386 -32.18 -5.14 3.93
C ARG A 386 -33.42 -5.39 3.08
N SER A 387 -33.62 -4.55 2.06
CA SER A 387 -34.62 -4.76 1.00
C SER A 387 -33.91 -4.98 -0.34
N PRO A 388 -33.90 -6.22 -0.86
CA PRO A 388 -33.31 -6.53 -2.16
C PRO A 388 -33.85 -5.67 -3.31
N GLU A 389 -35.12 -5.28 -3.24
CA GLU A 389 -35.78 -4.46 -4.26
C GLU A 389 -35.22 -3.03 -4.28
N ILE A 390 -35.04 -2.43 -3.10
CA ILE A 390 -34.44 -1.10 -2.98
C ILE A 390 -32.96 -1.15 -3.38
N GLU A 391 -32.24 -2.19 -2.99
CA GLU A 391 -30.83 -2.37 -3.35
C GLU A 391 -30.62 -2.56 -4.86
N ASP A 392 -31.48 -3.33 -5.53
CA ASP A 392 -31.47 -3.47 -6.99
C ASP A 392 -31.79 -2.13 -7.69
N ARG A 393 -32.76 -1.37 -7.16
CA ARG A 393 -33.09 -0.03 -7.64
C ARG A 393 -31.90 0.93 -7.51
N LEU A 394 -31.23 0.94 -6.36
CA LEU A 394 -30.01 1.71 -6.11
C LEU A 394 -28.90 1.29 -7.09
N TRP A 395 -28.65 -0.01 -7.22
CA TRP A 395 -27.62 -0.50 -8.12
C TRP A 395 -27.88 -0.03 -9.56
N LYS A 396 -29.12 -0.14 -10.05
CA LYS A 396 -29.55 0.31 -11.37
C LYS A 396 -29.39 1.82 -11.58
N PHE A 397 -29.63 2.63 -10.55
CA PHE A 397 -29.51 4.09 -10.65
C PHE A 397 -28.16 4.54 -11.19
N GLY A 398 -27.07 3.94 -10.70
CA GLY A 398 -25.73 4.18 -11.22
C GLY A 398 -25.35 3.28 -12.40
N ALA A 399 -25.42 1.96 -12.23
CA ALA A 399 -24.87 1.00 -13.19
C ALA A 399 -25.63 0.97 -14.52
N ALA A 400 -26.95 1.11 -14.50
CA ALA A 400 -27.82 1.10 -15.68
C ALA A 400 -28.10 2.49 -16.25
N SER A 401 -27.45 3.54 -15.71
CA SER A 401 -27.56 4.89 -16.25
C SER A 401 -27.04 4.97 -17.70
N LYS A 402 -27.67 5.84 -18.49
CA LYS A 402 -27.38 6.02 -19.90
C LYS A 402 -26.46 7.22 -20.09
N ALA A 403 -25.28 6.96 -20.63
CA ALA A 403 -24.33 8.01 -20.98
C ALA A 403 -24.92 8.96 -22.05
N CYS A 404 -24.59 10.25 -21.98
CA CYS A 404 -24.89 11.20 -23.04
C CYS A 404 -24.27 10.70 -24.35
N VAL A 405 -25.10 10.47 -25.38
CA VAL A 405 -24.65 9.89 -26.66
C VAL A 405 -23.58 10.76 -27.35
N GLN A 406 -23.65 12.08 -27.16
CA GLN A 406 -22.74 13.02 -27.82
C GLN A 406 -21.39 13.13 -27.10
N CYS A 407 -21.38 13.45 -25.80
CA CYS A 407 -20.13 13.71 -25.09
C CYS A 407 -19.60 12.52 -24.28
N LYS A 408 -20.46 11.54 -23.95
CA LYS A 408 -20.19 10.39 -23.07
C LYS A 408 -19.52 10.76 -21.73
N HIS A 409 -19.64 12.02 -21.30
CA HIS A 409 -19.02 12.55 -20.08
C HIS A 409 -19.93 12.38 -18.85
N VAL A 410 -21.24 12.55 -19.05
CA VAL A 410 -22.27 12.43 -18.00
C VAL A 410 -23.24 11.30 -18.33
N SER A 411 -23.97 10.84 -17.32
CA SER A 411 -25.04 9.84 -17.44
C SER A 411 -26.37 10.35 -16.90
N TYR A 412 -27.46 9.71 -17.34
CA TYR A 412 -28.82 10.02 -16.93
C TYR A 412 -29.58 8.73 -16.61
N CYS A 413 -30.45 8.77 -15.59
CA CYS A 413 -31.35 7.65 -15.32
C CYS A 413 -32.41 7.46 -16.41
N GLY A 414 -32.76 8.54 -17.14
CA GLY A 414 -33.82 8.55 -18.15
C GLY A 414 -33.70 9.71 -19.14
N LYS A 415 -34.55 9.68 -20.19
CA LYS A 415 -34.58 10.69 -21.26
C LYS A 415 -35.11 12.03 -20.75
N GLU A 416 -36.02 11.97 -19.79
CA GLU A 416 -36.67 13.10 -19.14
C GLU A 416 -35.64 13.97 -18.42
N CYS A 417 -34.77 13.34 -17.61
CA CYS A 417 -33.66 14.02 -16.93
C CYS A 417 -32.65 14.60 -17.93
N GLN A 418 -32.38 13.90 -19.04
CA GLN A 418 -31.50 14.42 -20.09
C GLN A 418 -32.08 15.68 -20.75
N ILE A 419 -33.38 15.68 -21.09
CA ILE A 419 -34.06 16.84 -21.67
C ILE A 419 -34.06 18.01 -20.69
N ALA A 420 -34.37 17.75 -19.42
CA ALA A 420 -34.39 18.77 -18.37
C ALA A 420 -32.99 19.37 -18.11
N HIS A 421 -31.93 18.56 -18.16
CA HIS A 421 -30.55 19.02 -18.00
C HIS A 421 -29.96 19.67 -19.26
N TRP A 422 -30.55 19.46 -20.45
CA TRP A 422 -29.98 19.92 -21.71
C TRP A 422 -29.67 21.43 -21.77
N PRO A 423 -30.53 22.34 -21.29
CA PRO A 423 -30.27 23.78 -21.35
C PRO A 423 -28.94 24.19 -20.70
N SER A 424 -28.59 23.61 -19.54
CA SER A 424 -27.31 23.87 -18.87
C SER A 424 -26.18 22.98 -19.39
N HIS A 425 -26.47 21.74 -19.80
CA HIS A 425 -25.45 20.80 -20.26
C HIS A 425 -24.86 21.13 -21.63
N LYS A 426 -25.63 21.74 -22.54
CA LYS A 426 -25.28 21.90 -23.97
C LYS A 426 -23.88 22.47 -24.23
N ALA A 427 -23.46 23.48 -23.46
CA ALA A 427 -22.15 24.10 -23.60
C ALA A 427 -21.02 23.11 -23.22
N THR A 428 -21.13 22.49 -22.05
CA THR A 428 -20.19 21.47 -21.56
C THR A 428 -20.18 20.25 -22.47
N CYS A 429 -21.33 19.83 -23.00
CA CYS A 429 -21.44 18.72 -23.93
C CYS A 429 -20.55 18.89 -25.16
N LYS A 430 -20.55 20.09 -25.77
CA LYS A 430 -19.72 20.38 -26.95
C LYS A 430 -18.23 20.33 -26.61
N LYS A 431 -17.84 20.92 -25.47
CA LYS A 431 -16.45 20.93 -24.98
C LYS A 431 -15.94 19.51 -24.74
N GLU A 432 -16.72 18.68 -24.04
CA GLU A 432 -16.32 17.31 -23.72
C GLU A 432 -16.35 16.39 -24.94
N ALA A 433 -17.32 16.55 -25.85
CA ALA A 433 -17.35 15.80 -27.10
C ALA A 433 -16.09 16.06 -27.97
N ALA A 434 -15.56 17.29 -27.97
CA ALA A 434 -14.35 17.64 -28.70
C ALA A 434 -13.09 16.91 -28.20
N LYS A 435 -13.09 16.38 -26.96
CA LYS A 435 -11.99 15.57 -26.43
C LYS A 435 -11.89 14.17 -27.04
N GLY A 436 -12.94 13.72 -27.76
CA GLY A 436 -12.91 12.45 -28.50
C GLY A 436 -12.80 11.20 -27.62
N LYS A 437 -13.30 11.25 -26.37
CA LYS A 437 -13.36 10.10 -25.46
C LYS A 437 -14.44 9.11 -25.93
N ASN A 438 -14.07 8.15 -26.77
CA ASN A 438 -15.00 7.23 -27.43
C ASN A 438 -14.64 5.74 -27.29
N GLU A 439 -13.62 5.38 -26.49
CA GLU A 439 -13.22 3.98 -26.32
C GLU A 439 -14.29 3.19 -25.56
N GLU A 440 -14.68 2.03 -26.11
CA GLU A 440 -15.67 1.14 -25.51
C GLU A 440 -14.99 -0.04 -24.80
N ILE A 441 -15.52 -0.39 -23.62
CA ILE A 441 -15.01 -1.46 -22.77
C ILE A 441 -15.77 -2.77 -23.00
#